data_AF-A0A851UTV4-F1
#
_entry.id   AF-A0A851UTV4-F1
#
_cell.length_a   1.000
_cell.length_b   1.000
_cell.length_c   1.000
_cell.angle_alpha   90.00
_cell.angle_beta   90.00
_cell.angle_gamma   90.00
#
_symmetry.space_group_name_H-M   'P 1'
#
loop_
_entity.id
_entity.type
_entity.pdbx_description
1 polymer ?
#
loop_
_entity_poly.entity_id
_entity_poly.type
_entity_poly.pdbx_seq_one_letter_code
_entity_poly.pdbx_strand_id
1 'polypeptide(L)'
;TQDHAAAAIAKAGIPVFAWKGETDEEYLWCIEQTLHFKDGPLNMILDDGGDLTNLIHTKYPQLLSGIRGISEETTTGVHNLYKMMSNGILKVPAINVNDSVTKSKFDNLYGCRESLIDGIKRATDVMIAGKVAVVAGYG
;
A
#
# COMPACT_ATOMS: atom_id res chain seq x y z
N THR A 1 1.74 10.61 -1.19
CA THR A 1 0.47 11.36 -1.23
C THR A 1 0.47 12.46 -2.27
N GLN A 2 -0.67 12.71 -2.93
CA GLN A 2 -0.94 13.94 -3.65
C GLN A 2 -1.85 14.80 -2.76
N ASP A 3 -1.36 15.94 -2.25
CA ASP A 3 -2.05 16.66 -1.16
C ASP A 3 -3.43 17.20 -1.56
N HIS A 4 -3.60 17.59 -2.82
CA HIS A 4 -4.90 18.01 -3.34
C HIS A 4 -5.93 16.86 -3.38
N ALA A 5 -5.48 15.63 -3.61
CA ALA A 5 -6.34 14.45 -3.54
C ALA A 5 -6.74 14.16 -2.08
N ALA A 6 -5.78 14.18 -1.15
CA ALA A 6 -6.06 14.04 0.28
C ALA A 6 -7.02 15.13 0.79
N ALA A 7 -6.80 16.38 0.41
CA ALA A 7 -7.68 17.50 0.75
C ALA A 7 -9.11 17.32 0.20
N ALA A 8 -9.27 16.78 -1.01
CA ALA A 8 -10.59 16.49 -1.57
C ALA A 8 -11.34 15.40 -0.79
N ILE A 9 -10.64 14.34 -0.36
CA ILE A 9 -11.20 13.28 0.49
C ILE A 9 -11.59 13.84 1.87
N ALA A 10 -10.72 14.63 2.49
CA ALA A 10 -11.01 15.28 3.77
C ALA A 10 -12.23 16.21 3.66
N LYS A 11 -12.33 17.00 2.58
CA LYS A 11 -13.48 17.89 2.31
C LYS A 11 -14.79 17.12 2.14
N ALA A 12 -14.74 15.88 1.66
CA ALA A 12 -15.90 15.00 1.57
C ALA A 12 -16.33 14.40 2.91
N GLY A 13 -15.63 14.70 4.00
CA GLY A 13 -15.95 14.20 5.35
C GLY A 13 -15.42 12.79 5.62
N ILE A 14 -14.48 12.31 4.81
CA ILE A 14 -13.83 11.00 5.00
C ILE A 14 -12.52 11.21 5.77
N PRO A 15 -12.31 10.52 6.91
CA PRO A 15 -11.05 10.58 7.63
C PRO A 15 -9.88 10.13 6.74
N VAL A 16 -8.91 11.02 6.54
CA VAL A 16 -7.68 10.75 5.79
C VAL A 16 -6.51 11.40 6.51
N PHE A 17 -5.48 10.61 6.76
CA PHE A 17 -4.26 11.00 7.47
C PHE A 17 -3.10 10.74 6.52
N ALA A 18 -2.83 11.69 5.63
CA ALA A 18 -1.79 11.55 4.63
C ALA A 18 -1.39 12.93 4.07
N TRP A 19 -0.09 13.16 3.91
CA TRP A 19 0.50 14.31 3.19
C TRP A 19 1.83 13.94 2.53
N LYS A 20 2.30 14.76 1.60
CA LYS A 20 3.60 14.54 0.95
C LYS A 20 4.72 15.00 1.88
N GLY A 21 5.65 14.09 2.20
CA GLY A 21 6.84 14.40 2.98
C GLY A 21 6.72 14.11 4.48
N GLU A 22 5.89 13.12 4.84
CA GLU A 22 5.85 12.55 6.19
C GLU A 22 7.23 12.00 6.63
N THR A 23 7.49 12.10 7.93
CA THR A 23 8.52 11.33 8.63
C THR A 23 8.02 9.91 8.97
N ASP A 24 8.93 9.02 9.34
CA ASP A 24 8.56 7.64 9.73
C ASP A 24 7.60 7.61 10.94
N GLU A 25 7.76 8.53 11.88
CA GLU A 25 6.87 8.65 13.06
C GLU A 25 5.47 9.11 12.64
N GLU A 26 5.38 10.10 11.75
CA GLU A 26 4.11 10.58 11.21
C GLU A 26 3.41 9.51 10.37
N TYR A 27 4.15 8.78 9.54
CA TYR A 27 3.63 7.67 8.74
C TYR A 27 2.97 6.60 9.62
N LEU A 28 3.67 6.16 10.67
CA LEU A 28 3.13 5.18 11.61
C LEU A 28 1.90 5.74 12.35
N TRP A 29 1.98 7.00 12.80
CA TRP A 29 0.87 7.68 13.45
C TRP A 29 -0.38 7.74 12.55
N CYS A 30 -0.20 8.03 11.26
CA CYS A 30 -1.26 8.07 10.25
C CYS A 30 -1.96 6.72 10.14
N ILE A 31 -1.22 5.61 10.05
CA ILE A 31 -1.80 4.25 10.01
C ILE A 31 -2.62 4.00 11.29
N GLU A 32 -2.08 4.35 12.46
CA GLU A 32 -2.77 4.15 13.74
C GLU A 32 -4.10 4.89 13.84
N GLN A 33 -4.22 6.08 13.25
CA GLN A 33 -5.48 6.84 13.24
C GLN A 33 -6.60 6.11 12.48
N THR A 34 -6.27 5.18 11.58
CA THR A 34 -7.24 4.44 10.77
C THR A 34 -7.88 3.24 11.48
N LEU A 35 -7.39 2.86 12.67
CA LEU A 35 -7.82 1.63 13.33
C LEU A 35 -9.18 1.73 14.03
N HIS A 36 -9.61 2.94 14.39
CA HIS A 36 -10.82 3.18 15.17
C HIS A 36 -11.76 4.16 14.45
N PHE A 37 -13.02 3.75 14.35
CA PHE A 37 -14.11 4.53 13.78
C PHE A 37 -15.13 4.86 14.87
N LYS A 38 -16.08 5.76 14.53
CA LYS A 38 -17.12 6.20 15.46
C LYS A 38 -17.91 5.04 16.10
N ASP A 39 -18.22 4.01 15.33
CA ASP A 39 -19.07 2.90 15.75
C ASP A 39 -18.27 1.65 16.21
N GLY A 40 -16.93 1.72 16.23
CA GLY A 40 -16.07 0.62 16.64
C GLY A 40 -14.75 0.54 15.89
N PRO A 41 -13.95 -0.50 16.15
CA PRO A 41 -12.71 -0.75 15.41
C PRO A 41 -12.98 -1.16 13.96
N LEU A 42 -11.95 -1.09 13.12
CA LEU A 42 -11.99 -1.63 11.77
C LEU A 42 -12.39 -3.12 11.76
N ASN A 43 -13.07 -3.54 10.70
CA ASN A 43 -13.48 -4.94 10.50
C ASN A 43 -13.03 -5.52 9.14
N MET A 44 -12.31 -4.73 8.35
CA MET A 44 -11.75 -5.08 7.04
C MET A 44 -10.41 -4.37 6.89
N ILE A 45 -9.46 -5.00 6.20
CA ILE A 45 -8.18 -4.42 5.82
C ILE A 45 -8.10 -4.37 4.29
N LEU A 46 -7.78 -3.21 3.75
CA LEU A 46 -7.37 -3.01 2.36
C LEU A 46 -5.94 -2.48 2.42
N ASP A 47 -4.99 -3.27 1.93
CA ASP A 47 -3.55 -3.05 2.15
C ASP A 47 -2.78 -3.06 0.84
N ASP A 48 -1.72 -2.26 0.81
CA ASP A 48 -0.77 -2.12 -0.29
C ASP A 48 0.63 -2.08 0.36
N GLY A 49 1.30 -3.23 0.37
CA GLY A 49 2.65 -3.38 0.92
C GLY A 49 2.71 -4.19 2.23
N GLY A 50 1.59 -4.26 2.97
CA GLY A 50 1.44 -5.12 4.14
C GLY A 50 1.72 -4.44 5.50
N ASP A 51 1.97 -3.14 5.53
CA ASP A 51 2.32 -2.42 6.75
C ASP A 51 1.15 -2.34 7.74
N LEU A 52 -0.07 -2.07 7.26
CA LEU A 52 -1.27 -2.06 8.10
C LEU A 52 -1.53 -3.46 8.67
N THR A 53 -1.42 -4.49 7.83
CA THR A 53 -1.54 -5.89 8.25
C THR A 53 -0.51 -6.25 9.31
N ASN A 54 0.76 -5.86 9.13
CA ASN A 54 1.83 -6.09 10.09
C ASN A 54 1.59 -5.36 11.41
N LEU A 55 1.21 -4.08 11.36
CA LEU A 55 0.91 -3.27 12.54
C LEU A 55 -0.18 -3.93 13.39
N ILE A 56 -1.25 -4.41 12.76
CA ILE A 56 -2.35 -5.06 13.48
C ILE A 56 -1.91 -6.41 14.06
N HIS A 57 -1.19 -7.24 13.29
CA HIS A 57 -0.75 -8.56 13.80
C HIS A 57 0.28 -8.46 14.93
N THR A 58 1.06 -7.37 14.99
CA THR A 58 2.14 -7.21 15.98
C THR A 58 1.75 -6.32 17.16
N LYS A 59 1.19 -5.14 16.90
CA LYS A 59 0.90 -4.12 17.92
C LYS A 59 -0.56 -4.10 18.39
N TYR A 60 -1.50 -4.52 17.55
CA TYR A 60 -2.94 -4.54 17.87
C TYR A 60 -3.62 -5.91 17.65
N PRO A 61 -3.03 -7.04 18.12
CA PRO A 61 -3.57 -8.37 17.85
C PRO A 61 -4.98 -8.59 18.41
N GLN A 62 -5.39 -7.82 19.42
CA GLN A 62 -6.74 -7.83 19.98
C GLN A 62 -7.83 -7.46 18.96
N LEU A 63 -7.50 -6.72 17.89
CA LEU A 63 -8.46 -6.32 16.86
C LEU A 63 -8.74 -7.44 15.84
N LEU A 64 -7.84 -8.42 15.71
CA LEU A 64 -7.91 -9.47 14.68
C LEU A 64 -9.21 -10.27 14.70
N SER A 65 -9.81 -10.49 15.89
CA SER A 65 -11.06 -11.23 16.03
C SER A 65 -12.27 -10.55 15.38
N GLY A 66 -12.22 -9.22 15.22
CA GLY A 66 -13.26 -8.43 14.57
C GLY A 66 -13.06 -8.25 13.07
N ILE A 67 -11.88 -8.60 12.54
CA ILE A 67 -11.50 -8.37 11.15
C ILE A 67 -11.88 -9.59 10.30
N ARG A 68 -12.65 -9.37 9.24
CA ARG A 68 -13.22 -10.43 8.40
C ARG A 68 -12.33 -10.83 7.23
N GLY A 69 -11.48 -9.91 6.76
CA GLY A 69 -10.67 -10.15 5.59
C GLY A 69 -9.61 -9.08 5.35
N ILE A 70 -8.59 -9.49 4.60
CA ILE A 70 -7.54 -8.64 4.05
C ILE A 70 -7.62 -8.74 2.51
N SER A 71 -7.49 -7.62 1.80
CA SER A 71 -7.12 -7.61 0.38
C SER A 71 -5.76 -6.94 0.22
N GLU A 72 -4.81 -7.62 -0.43
CA GLU A 72 -3.45 -7.12 -0.60
C GLU A 72 -3.09 -6.94 -2.07
N GLU A 73 -2.62 -5.73 -2.40
CA GLU A 73 -2.42 -5.26 -3.76
C GLU A 73 -1.03 -5.50 -4.34
N THR A 74 0.01 -5.65 -3.51
CA THR A 74 1.39 -5.67 -4.01
C THR A 74 2.07 -7.02 -3.95
N THR A 75 3.08 -7.21 -4.80
CA THR A 75 3.95 -8.39 -4.75
C THR A 75 4.66 -8.54 -3.40
N THR A 76 5.10 -7.42 -2.80
CA THR A 76 5.78 -7.42 -1.49
C THR A 76 4.85 -7.86 -0.37
N GLY A 77 3.66 -7.26 -0.28
CA GLY A 77 2.67 -7.61 0.74
C GLY A 77 2.16 -9.04 0.58
N VAL A 78 1.93 -9.51 -0.65
CA VAL A 78 1.55 -10.91 -0.91
C VAL A 78 2.62 -11.88 -0.43
N HIS A 79 3.90 -11.61 -0.72
CA HIS A 79 4.98 -12.45 -0.23
C HIS A 79 5.06 -12.44 1.30
N ASN A 80 4.80 -11.30 1.95
CA ASN A 80 4.69 -11.23 3.39
C ASN A 80 3.52 -12.07 3.93
N LEU A 81 2.34 -12.00 3.32
CA LEU A 81 1.19 -12.83 3.70
C LEU A 81 1.50 -14.33 3.60
N TYR A 82 2.19 -14.77 2.55
CA TYR A 82 2.62 -16.17 2.44
C TYR A 82 3.58 -16.58 3.56
N LYS A 83 4.53 -15.72 3.95
CA LYS A 83 5.42 -15.98 5.09
C LYS A 83 4.65 -16.03 6.41
N MET A 84 3.70 -15.11 6.61
CA MET A 84 2.84 -15.11 7.80
C MET A 84 2.00 -16.38 7.86
N MET A 85 1.48 -16.85 6.72
CA MET A 85 0.74 -18.10 6.60
C MET A 85 1.63 -19.31 6.90
N SER A 86 2.82 -19.40 6.29
CA SER A 86 3.75 -20.51 6.53
C SER A 86 4.23 -20.60 7.98
N ASN A 87 4.30 -19.45 8.66
CA ASN A 87 4.69 -19.35 10.07
C ASN A 87 3.50 -19.50 11.03
N GLY A 88 2.27 -19.69 10.54
CA GLY A 88 1.06 -19.81 11.36
C GLY A 88 0.64 -18.52 12.06
N ILE A 89 1.16 -17.37 11.64
CA ILE A 89 0.92 -16.05 12.23
C ILE A 89 -0.31 -15.38 11.61
N LEU A 90 -0.59 -15.60 10.32
CA LEU A 90 -1.74 -15.00 9.63
C LEU A 90 -3.05 -15.49 10.26
N LYS A 91 -3.84 -14.58 10.85
CA LYS A 91 -5.07 -14.93 11.60
C LYS A 91 -6.37 -14.60 10.85
N VAL A 92 -6.28 -13.92 9.71
CA VAL A 92 -7.43 -13.43 8.94
C VAL A 92 -7.32 -13.93 7.50
N PRO A 93 -8.42 -14.34 6.85
CA PRO A 93 -8.40 -14.68 5.43
C PRO A 93 -7.91 -13.52 4.58
N ALA A 94 -7.05 -13.79 3.60
CA ALA A 94 -6.50 -12.78 2.71
C ALA A 94 -6.75 -13.12 1.23
N ILE A 95 -7.17 -12.11 0.46
CA ILE A 95 -7.29 -12.17 -1.00
C ILE A 95 -6.10 -11.43 -1.59
N ASN A 96 -5.29 -12.18 -2.34
CA ASN A 96 -4.24 -11.63 -3.19
C ASN A 96 -4.89 -11.02 -4.44
N VAL A 97 -4.94 -9.69 -4.53
CA VAL A 97 -5.43 -9.00 -5.74
C VAL A 97 -4.29 -8.74 -6.73
N ASN A 98 -3.04 -8.69 -6.28
CA ASN A 98 -1.84 -8.51 -7.12
C ASN A 98 -1.83 -9.47 -8.32
N ASP A 99 -2.08 -10.75 -8.07
CA ASP A 99 -1.95 -11.82 -9.09
C ASP A 99 -3.20 -11.98 -9.97
N SER A 100 -4.19 -11.10 -9.82
CA SER A 100 -5.22 -10.94 -10.85
C SER A 100 -4.57 -10.54 -12.17
N VAL A 101 -4.99 -11.14 -13.29
CA VAL A 101 -4.43 -10.84 -14.62
C VAL A 101 -4.57 -9.35 -14.94
N THR A 102 -5.73 -8.78 -14.64
CA THR A 102 -6.05 -7.36 -14.84
C THR A 102 -5.29 -6.42 -13.90
N LYS A 103 -4.64 -6.94 -12.86
CA LYS A 103 -3.77 -6.18 -11.97
C LYS A 103 -2.33 -6.34 -12.43
N SER A 104 -1.72 -7.51 -12.18
CA SER A 104 -0.31 -7.79 -12.48
C SER A 104 0.13 -7.44 -13.91
N LYS A 105 -0.67 -7.74 -14.93
CA LYS A 105 -0.29 -7.52 -16.34
C LYS A 105 -0.63 -6.14 -16.87
N PHE A 106 -1.38 -5.34 -16.11
CA PHE A 106 -1.71 -3.97 -16.49
C PHE A 106 -0.97 -2.97 -15.63
N ASP A 107 -1.19 -3.01 -14.32
CA ASP A 107 -0.63 -2.06 -13.37
C ASP A 107 0.91 -2.14 -13.36
N ASN A 108 1.46 -3.30 -13.01
CA ASN A 108 2.92 -3.44 -12.87
C ASN A 108 3.66 -3.20 -14.19
N LEU A 109 3.11 -3.67 -15.32
CA LEU A 109 3.75 -3.57 -16.63
C LEU A 109 3.49 -2.21 -17.30
N TYR A 110 2.24 -1.89 -17.58
CA TYR A 110 1.88 -0.69 -18.33
C TYR A 110 1.94 0.56 -17.45
N GLY A 111 1.59 0.46 -16.16
CA GLY A 111 1.72 1.56 -15.22
C GLY A 111 3.17 2.05 -15.09
N CYS A 112 4.13 1.15 -14.86
CA CYS A 112 5.55 1.50 -14.82
C CYS A 112 6.06 2.05 -16.16
N ARG A 113 5.60 1.50 -17.29
CA ARG A 113 5.99 1.97 -18.63
C ARG A 113 5.63 3.45 -18.84
N GLU A 114 4.46 3.88 -18.38
CA GLU A 114 4.02 5.27 -18.51
C GLU A 114 4.65 6.19 -17.45
N SER A 115 4.74 5.74 -16.20
CA SER A 115 5.09 6.60 -15.06
C SER A 115 6.59 6.69 -14.76
N LEU A 116 7.41 5.69 -15.13
CA LEU A 116 8.85 5.69 -14.79
C LEU A 116 9.59 6.87 -15.41
N ILE A 117 9.45 7.07 -16.72
CA ILE A 117 10.13 8.17 -17.43
C ILE A 117 9.53 9.52 -17.02
N ASP A 118 8.23 9.57 -16.76
CA ASP A 118 7.55 10.78 -16.26
C ASP A 118 8.16 11.24 -14.93
N GLY A 119 8.37 10.33 -13.97
CA GLY A 119 9.03 10.62 -12.70
C GLY A 119 10.45 11.16 -12.87
N ILE A 120 11.28 10.49 -13.67
CA ILE A 120 12.66 10.93 -13.95
C ILE A 120 12.68 12.32 -14.58
N LYS A 121 11.77 12.57 -15.54
CA LYS A 121 11.66 13.84 -16.23
C LYS A 121 11.26 14.97 -15.30
N ARG A 122 10.19 14.81 -14.51
CA ARG A 122 9.76 15.83 -13.54
C ARG A 122 10.83 16.15 -12.50
N ALA A 123 11.68 15.18 -12.15
CA ALA A 123 12.72 15.36 -11.15
C ALA A 123 13.99 16.04 -11.70
N THR A 124 14.33 15.85 -12.97
CA THR A 124 15.67 16.17 -13.48
C THR A 124 15.72 16.87 -14.84
N ASP A 125 14.60 16.90 -15.57
CA ASP A 125 14.48 17.38 -16.96
C ASP A 125 15.46 16.73 -17.96
N VAL A 126 16.14 15.65 -17.58
CA VAL A 126 17.27 15.09 -18.32
C VAL A 126 16.87 14.52 -19.69
N MET A 127 17.69 14.69 -20.72
CA MET A 127 17.52 14.02 -22.01
C MET A 127 17.74 12.50 -21.85
N ILE A 128 16.81 11.67 -22.34
CA ILE A 128 16.90 10.20 -22.22
C ILE A 128 17.67 9.59 -23.40
N ALA A 129 17.44 10.08 -24.62
CA ALA A 129 18.09 9.55 -25.80
C ALA A 129 19.62 9.63 -25.70
N GLY A 130 20.30 8.55 -26.11
CA GLY A 130 21.77 8.46 -26.06
C GLY A 130 22.34 8.15 -24.68
N LYS A 131 21.51 7.98 -23.64
CA LYS A 131 21.97 7.52 -22.33
C LYS A 131 21.95 6.02 -22.21
N VAL A 132 22.90 5.50 -21.42
CA VAL A 132 22.85 4.13 -20.91
C VAL A 132 21.98 4.13 -19.67
N ALA A 133 20.97 3.26 -19.65
CA ALA A 133 20.11 3.02 -18.50
C ALA A 133 20.24 1.56 -18.07
N VAL A 134 20.41 1.32 -16.78
CA VAL A 134 20.45 -0.02 -16.19
C VAL A 134 19.13 -0.24 -15.47
N VAL A 135 18.41 -1.31 -15.83
CA VAL A 135 17.18 -1.74 -15.15
C VAL A 135 17.47 -3.04 -14.42
N ALA A 136 17.48 -3.00 -13.09
CA ALA A 136 17.75 -4.15 -12.25
C ALA A 136 16.43 -4.89 -11.93
N GLY A 137 16.22 -6.04 -12.57
CA GLY A 137 14.97 -6.82 -12.50
C GLY A 137 14.22 -6.79 -13.84
N TYR A 138 13.58 -7.92 -14.20
CA TYR A 138 12.85 -8.11 -15.46
C TYR A 138 11.54 -8.91 -15.26
N GLY A 139 10.94 -8.72 -14.07
CA GLY A 139 9.66 -9.30 -13.68
C GLY A 139 8.47 -8.46 -14.14
#